data_AF-A0A2E2J351-F1
#
_entry.id   AF-A0A2E2J351-F1
#
_cell.length_a   1.000
_cell.length_b   1.000
_cell.length_c   1.000
_cell.angle_alpha   90.00
_cell.angle_beta   90.00
_cell.angle_gamma   90.00
#
_symmetry.space_group_name_H-M   'P 1'
#
loop_
_entity.id
_entity.type
_entity.pdbx_description
1 polymer ?
#
loop_
_entity_poly.entity_id
_entity_poly.type
_entity_poly.pdbx_seq_one_letter_code
_entity_poly.pdbx_strand_id
1 'polypeptide(L)'
;MITSPLKIVVTSILITLTGLFFSACSKDDDASNNNDDDTPQLVYVVTNVGNGGVTSINDGDDLENLFIVQSIPSVPSVSYNANLPLTLYFNDKILVPSIEDNILVTMNGEEVGGNIYINESFNGYAILTFTPFETYEDNSDIVFTLSSGVQDDGGNGLDSDYVFSYTAETTSNGEFTNNGSFENTSGIDFIGDGSILEGTQGCVNPVDGSKFAAITTGNQLISSGNAIGGTSSVLLLGPIENTFSSVSFEYNFLSSEFQEFVGSEYDDTATITVVGPDGVNTSFITSVNTVGKNNTQCIDFPNLPDDGDEYAGETGWVVKNVNGNVGTPAYLIITVTDVGDEIYSSALTVDNIAFN
;
A
#
# COMPACT_ATOMS: atom_id res chain seq x y z
N MET A 1 74.62 16.12 -9.86
CA MET A 1 73.33 15.57 -10.34
C MET A 1 72.26 16.27 -9.52
N ILE A 2 71.76 17.44 -9.93
CA ILE A 2 70.69 17.68 -10.94
C ILE A 2 69.39 16.97 -10.48
N THR A 3 68.64 17.63 -9.58
CA THR A 3 67.38 18.42 -9.76
C THR A 3 66.07 17.59 -9.68
N SER A 4 65.27 17.95 -8.68
CA SER A 4 63.79 18.00 -8.46
C SER A 4 62.81 17.59 -9.60
N PRO A 5 61.47 17.63 -9.35
CA PRO A 5 60.65 16.87 -8.39
C PRO A 5 59.39 16.27 -9.08
N LEU A 6 58.54 15.50 -8.38
CA LEU A 6 57.14 15.30 -8.83
C LEU A 6 56.16 15.41 -7.66
N LYS A 7 55.28 16.42 -7.77
CA LYS A 7 54.08 16.63 -6.95
C LYS A 7 52.97 15.70 -7.45
N ILE A 8 52.23 15.08 -6.55
CA ILE A 8 50.85 14.67 -6.82
C ILE A 8 49.96 15.32 -5.75
N VAL A 9 49.07 16.19 -6.22
CA VAL A 9 47.98 16.81 -5.48
C VAL A 9 46.78 15.90 -5.70
N VAL A 10 46.20 15.36 -4.63
CA VAL A 10 44.92 14.66 -4.69
C VAL A 10 43.83 15.68 -4.33
N THR A 11 43.03 16.03 -5.32
CA THR A 11 41.88 16.91 -5.19
C THR A 11 40.67 16.07 -4.78
N SER A 12 40.03 16.42 -3.67
CA SER A 12 38.76 15.84 -3.23
C SER A 12 37.64 16.23 -4.20
N ILE A 13 36.93 15.24 -4.74
CA ILE A 13 35.68 15.45 -5.48
C ILE A 13 34.54 15.27 -4.47
N LEU A 14 33.84 16.38 -4.22
CA LEU A 14 32.57 16.45 -3.52
C LEU A 14 31.48 16.11 -4.53
N ILE A 15 30.75 15.01 -4.36
CA ILE A 15 29.59 14.66 -5.18
C ILE A 15 28.36 15.24 -4.48
N THR A 16 27.82 16.31 -5.04
CA THR A 16 26.53 16.88 -4.65
C THR A 16 25.44 16.11 -5.41
N LEU A 17 24.65 15.31 -4.69
CA LEU A 17 23.47 14.65 -5.25
C LEU A 17 22.37 15.71 -5.41
N THR A 18 22.01 16.02 -6.66
CA THR A 18 20.94 16.97 -6.99
C THR A 18 19.75 16.16 -7.48
N GLY A 19 18.65 16.15 -6.73
CA GLY A 19 17.38 15.58 -7.19
C GLY A 19 16.87 16.37 -8.39
N LEU A 20 16.66 15.67 -9.51
CA LEU A 20 16.05 16.22 -10.71
C LEU A 20 14.53 16.10 -10.56
N PHE A 21 13.87 17.23 -10.32
CA PHE A 21 12.44 17.37 -10.60
C PHE A 21 12.29 17.61 -12.11
N PHE A 22 11.61 16.70 -12.81
CA PHE A 22 11.18 16.93 -14.18
C PHE A 22 9.78 17.54 -14.15
N SER A 23 9.66 18.84 -14.45
CA SER A 23 8.42 19.41 -14.98
C SER A 23 8.46 19.22 -16.50
N ALA A 24 7.51 18.45 -17.04
CA ALA A 24 7.32 18.32 -18.48
C ALA A 24 6.83 19.65 -19.06
N CYS A 25 7.44 20.09 -20.15
CA CYS A 25 7.04 21.29 -20.88
C CYS A 25 5.75 21.04 -21.67
N SER A 26 4.77 21.91 -21.43
CA SER A 26 3.60 22.14 -22.29
C SER A 26 4.02 22.49 -23.72
N LYS A 27 3.24 21.97 -24.68
CA LYS A 27 3.42 22.09 -26.12
C LYS A 27 2.76 23.40 -26.58
N ASP A 28 3.59 24.35 -27.03
CA ASP A 28 3.12 25.57 -27.72
C ASP A 28 2.51 25.22 -29.08
N ASP A 29 1.26 25.65 -29.30
CA ASP A 29 0.74 26.02 -30.62
C ASP A 29 -0.26 27.18 -30.47
N ASP A 30 -0.21 28.08 -31.46
CA ASP A 30 -0.61 29.48 -31.43
C ASP A 30 -2.12 29.83 -31.25
N ALA A 31 -2.30 30.96 -30.55
CA ALA A 31 -3.22 32.08 -30.80
C ALA A 31 -4.76 31.96 -30.58
N SER A 32 -5.16 32.66 -29.51
CA SER A 32 -6.37 33.48 -29.34
C SER A 32 -7.72 32.79 -29.12
N ASN A 33 -8.06 32.60 -27.85
CA ASN A 33 -9.25 33.24 -27.29
C ASN A 33 -9.14 33.31 -25.77
N ASN A 34 -9.17 34.54 -25.22
CA ASN A 34 -9.31 34.79 -23.80
C ASN A 34 -10.68 34.30 -23.33
N ASN A 35 -10.75 33.06 -22.85
CA ASN A 35 -11.66 32.67 -21.79
C ASN A 35 -10.76 32.16 -20.68
N ASP A 36 -10.55 33.05 -19.71
CA ASP A 36 -9.92 32.81 -18.43
C ASP A 36 -10.88 31.94 -17.61
N ASP A 37 -11.06 30.70 -18.06
CA ASP A 37 -11.64 29.61 -17.29
C ASP A 37 -10.46 28.83 -16.72
N ASP A 38 -9.78 29.49 -15.78
CA ASP A 38 -8.66 28.98 -14.98
C ASP A 38 -9.23 27.94 -13.99
N THR A 39 -9.97 26.96 -14.53
CA THR A 39 -10.31 25.74 -13.82
C THR A 39 -8.99 25.03 -13.58
N PRO A 40 -8.58 24.82 -12.31
CA PRO A 40 -7.37 24.08 -12.03
C PRO A 40 -7.50 22.74 -12.76
N GLN A 41 -6.57 22.44 -13.67
CA GLN A 41 -6.52 21.08 -14.20
C GLN A 41 -6.36 20.15 -13.00
N LEU A 42 -7.29 19.22 -12.87
CA LEU A 42 -7.18 18.15 -11.89
C LEU A 42 -6.05 17.25 -12.39
N VAL A 43 -4.87 17.42 -11.78
CA VAL A 43 -3.65 16.72 -12.17
C VAL A 43 -3.41 15.56 -11.20
N TYR A 44 -3.04 14.40 -11.72
CA TYR A 44 -2.49 13.33 -10.89
C TYR A 44 -0.99 13.54 -10.66
N VAL A 45 -0.53 13.35 -9.43
CA VAL A 45 0.90 13.34 -9.11
C VAL A 45 1.36 11.90 -9.01
N VAL A 46 2.12 11.43 -10.00
CA VAL A 46 2.63 10.05 -10.06
C VAL A 46 4.02 9.97 -9.45
N THR A 47 4.18 9.13 -8.43
CA THR A 47 5.45 8.84 -7.76
C THR A 47 5.79 7.36 -7.89
N ASN A 48 6.87 7.05 -8.60
CA ASN A 48 7.39 5.68 -8.70
C ASN A 48 8.43 5.42 -7.60
N VAL A 49 8.13 4.47 -6.73
CA VAL A 49 8.93 4.07 -5.57
C VAL A 49 9.37 2.63 -5.75
N GLY A 50 10.62 2.41 -6.17
CA GLY A 50 11.14 1.07 -6.47
C GLY A 50 11.13 0.76 -7.96
N ASN A 51 11.08 -0.53 -8.33
CA ASN A 51 11.14 -0.96 -9.73
C ASN A 51 9.82 -1.58 -10.25
N GLY A 52 8.73 -1.50 -9.49
CA GLY A 52 7.39 -1.90 -9.95
C GLY A 52 6.89 -1.03 -11.10
N GLY A 53 7.29 0.24 -11.15
CA GLY A 53 7.09 1.10 -12.32
C GLY A 53 8.33 1.18 -13.20
N VAL A 54 8.16 1.12 -14.52
CA VAL A 54 9.22 1.37 -15.52
C VAL A 54 8.95 2.64 -16.33
N THR A 55 9.98 3.30 -16.82
CA THR A 55 9.85 4.53 -17.63
C THR A 55 9.94 4.29 -19.13
N SER A 56 10.17 3.04 -19.54
CA SER A 56 10.26 2.61 -20.93
C SER A 56 10.02 1.11 -21.03
N ILE A 57 9.46 0.66 -22.15
CA ILE A 57 9.37 -0.75 -22.50
C ILE A 57 10.78 -1.36 -22.48
N ASN A 58 10.98 -2.39 -21.68
CA ASN A 58 12.28 -3.04 -21.49
C ASN A 58 12.21 -4.57 -21.62
N ASP A 59 11.01 -5.15 -21.70
CA ASP A 59 10.77 -6.57 -21.95
C ASP A 59 9.79 -6.81 -23.11
N GLY A 60 10.09 -6.26 -24.29
CA GLY A 60 9.19 -6.35 -25.45
C GLY A 60 9.02 -7.76 -26.05
N ASP A 61 9.61 -8.79 -25.45
CA ASP A 61 9.35 -10.20 -25.78
C ASP A 61 8.20 -10.77 -24.91
N ASP A 62 7.81 -10.09 -23.84
CA ASP A 62 6.59 -10.37 -23.10
C ASP A 62 5.34 -10.07 -23.94
N LEU A 63 4.42 -11.02 -23.96
CA LEU A 63 3.16 -10.99 -24.72
C LEU A 63 1.96 -11.19 -23.80
N GLU A 64 2.17 -11.34 -22.49
CA GLU A 64 1.10 -11.45 -21.53
C GLU A 64 0.47 -10.07 -21.32
N ASN A 65 -0.84 -10.03 -21.14
CA ASN A 65 -1.51 -8.76 -20.91
C ASN A 65 -1.39 -8.40 -19.44
N LEU A 66 -1.22 -7.10 -19.16
CA LEU A 66 -1.44 -6.56 -17.83
C LEU A 66 -2.87 -6.87 -17.35
N PHE A 67 -3.01 -7.27 -16.10
CA PHE A 67 -4.29 -7.36 -15.40
C PHE A 67 -4.13 -7.06 -13.91
N ILE A 68 -5.25 -6.72 -13.28
CA ILE A 68 -5.31 -6.49 -11.83
C ILE A 68 -5.59 -7.83 -11.17
N VAL A 69 -4.64 -8.30 -10.37
CA VAL A 69 -4.76 -9.53 -9.55
C VAL A 69 -5.73 -9.28 -8.40
N GLN A 70 -5.61 -8.11 -7.74
CA GLN A 70 -6.42 -7.76 -6.57
C GLN A 70 -6.61 -6.24 -6.46
N SER A 71 -7.75 -5.81 -5.93
CA SER A 71 -7.98 -4.40 -5.58
C SER A 71 -8.53 -4.24 -4.17
N ILE A 72 -8.25 -3.08 -3.56
CA ILE A 72 -8.81 -2.68 -2.28
C ILE A 72 -9.12 -1.18 -2.39
N PRO A 73 -10.38 -0.74 -2.28
CA PRO A 73 -11.57 -1.57 -2.15
C PRO A 73 -11.85 -2.46 -3.40
N SER A 74 -12.64 -3.52 -3.24
CA SER A 74 -13.00 -4.45 -4.33
C SER A 74 -14.47 -4.91 -4.33
N VAL A 75 -15.21 -4.74 -3.23
CA VAL A 75 -16.60 -5.20 -3.15
C VAL A 75 -17.53 -4.04 -3.53
N PRO A 76 -18.27 -4.13 -4.64
CA PRO A 76 -19.19 -3.07 -5.03
C PRO A 76 -20.36 -2.97 -4.05
N SER A 77 -20.96 -1.78 -3.96
CA SER A 77 -22.13 -1.52 -3.07
C SER A 77 -21.86 -1.71 -1.58
N VAL A 78 -20.59 -1.74 -1.17
CA VAL A 78 -20.15 -1.66 0.23
C VAL A 78 -19.61 -0.26 0.47
N SER A 79 -19.86 0.26 1.67
CA SER A 79 -19.29 1.52 2.11
C SER A 79 -17.89 1.30 2.68
N TYR A 80 -16.96 2.17 2.35
CA TYR A 80 -15.59 2.15 2.83
C TYR A 80 -15.21 3.47 3.49
N ASN A 81 -14.25 3.44 4.42
CA ASN A 81 -13.78 4.65 5.07
C ASN A 81 -13.30 5.67 4.03
N ALA A 82 -13.71 6.94 4.16
CA ALA A 82 -13.35 8.03 3.25
C ALA A 82 -11.83 8.30 3.14
N ASN A 83 -11.04 7.81 4.10
CA ASN A 83 -9.57 7.89 4.09
C ASN A 83 -8.89 6.60 3.59
N LEU A 84 -9.67 5.59 3.18
CA LEU A 84 -9.12 4.35 2.61
C LEU A 84 -8.57 4.65 1.20
N PRO A 85 -7.26 4.48 0.96
CA PRO A 85 -6.71 4.60 -0.38
C PRO A 85 -7.21 3.45 -1.27
N LEU A 86 -7.30 3.70 -2.58
CA LEU A 86 -7.45 2.63 -3.55
C LEU A 86 -6.07 2.00 -3.78
N THR A 87 -5.97 0.68 -3.71
CA THR A 87 -4.76 -0.08 -3.99
C THR A 87 -5.06 -1.16 -5.01
N LEU A 88 -4.21 -1.29 -6.03
CA LEU A 88 -4.28 -2.27 -7.10
C LEU A 88 -2.98 -3.08 -7.11
N TYR A 89 -3.10 -4.39 -7.12
CA TYR A 89 -1.99 -5.34 -7.29
C TYR A 89 -2.03 -5.87 -8.71
N PHE A 90 -0.91 -5.77 -9.42
CA PHE A 90 -0.80 -6.19 -10.81
C PHE A 90 -0.03 -7.49 -10.94
N ASN A 91 -0.26 -8.19 -12.04
CA ASN A 91 0.50 -9.38 -12.44
C ASN A 91 1.84 -9.04 -13.10
N ASP A 92 2.13 -7.76 -13.31
CA ASP A 92 3.37 -7.29 -13.90
C ASP A 92 3.76 -5.89 -13.40
N LYS A 93 4.90 -5.39 -13.86
CA LYS A 93 5.31 -4.00 -13.76
C LYS A 93 4.42 -3.11 -14.60
N ILE A 94 4.39 -1.82 -14.29
CA ILE A 94 3.62 -0.84 -15.06
C ILE A 94 4.55 0.14 -15.76
N LEU A 95 4.28 0.41 -17.03
CA LEU A 95 4.86 1.52 -17.77
C LEU A 95 4.28 2.84 -17.27
N VAL A 96 5.03 3.56 -16.44
CA VAL A 96 4.61 4.81 -15.78
C VAL A 96 4.08 5.87 -16.75
N PRO A 97 4.69 6.11 -17.93
CA PRO A 97 4.15 7.04 -18.92
C PRO A 97 2.75 6.69 -19.45
N SER A 98 2.30 5.44 -19.29
CA SER A 98 0.97 5.00 -19.71
C SER A 98 -0.13 5.31 -18.68
N ILE A 99 0.19 5.88 -17.52
CA ILE A 99 -0.79 6.05 -16.43
C ILE A 99 -1.59 7.36 -16.55
N GLU A 100 -0.92 8.48 -16.84
CA GLU A 100 -1.47 9.84 -16.68
C GLU A 100 -2.80 10.06 -17.42
N ASP A 101 -2.90 9.57 -18.66
CA ASP A 101 -4.08 9.71 -19.50
C ASP A 101 -5.10 8.55 -19.35
N ASN A 102 -4.81 7.56 -18.50
CA ASN A 102 -5.56 6.32 -18.42
C ASN A 102 -6.14 6.03 -17.03
N ILE A 103 -6.10 7.02 -16.12
CA ILE A 103 -6.80 6.98 -14.83
C ILE A 103 -7.85 8.08 -14.78
N LEU A 104 -9.05 7.73 -14.33
CA LEU A 104 -10.12 8.66 -14.03
C LEU A 104 -10.75 8.30 -12.69
N VAL A 105 -10.74 9.24 -11.76
CA VAL A 105 -11.45 9.12 -10.48
C VAL A 105 -12.52 10.20 -10.42
N THR A 106 -13.73 9.80 -10.06
CA THR A 106 -14.84 10.75 -9.84
C THR A 106 -15.48 10.55 -8.48
N MET A 107 -15.91 11.65 -7.87
CA MET A 107 -16.71 11.72 -6.66
C MET A 107 -18.04 12.37 -7.02
N ASN A 108 -19.15 11.66 -6.86
CA ASN A 108 -20.49 12.12 -7.26
C ASN A 108 -20.58 12.55 -8.75
N GLY A 109 -19.72 11.97 -9.60
CA GLY A 109 -19.62 12.29 -11.03
C GLY A 109 -18.74 13.49 -11.37
N GLU A 110 -18.12 14.15 -10.39
CA GLU A 110 -17.13 15.20 -10.60
C GLU A 110 -15.72 14.61 -10.49
N GLU A 111 -14.81 14.99 -11.40
CA GLU A 111 -13.44 14.49 -11.39
C GLU A 111 -12.69 14.91 -10.12
N VAL A 112 -11.86 14.02 -9.59
CA VAL A 112 -11.02 14.29 -8.42
C VAL A 112 -9.55 13.95 -8.72
N GLY A 113 -8.68 14.92 -8.47
CA GLY A 113 -7.24 14.74 -8.56
C GLY A 113 -6.67 14.02 -7.34
N GLY A 114 -5.45 13.51 -7.47
CA GLY A 114 -4.82 12.84 -6.37
C GLY A 114 -3.39 12.41 -6.64
N ASN A 115 -2.89 11.68 -5.66
CA ASN A 115 -1.57 11.09 -5.59
C ASN A 115 -1.64 9.64 -6.08
N ILE A 116 -0.73 9.26 -6.99
CA ILE A 116 -0.55 7.87 -7.44
C ILE A 116 0.85 7.42 -7.03
N TYR A 117 0.93 6.35 -6.26
CA TYR A 117 2.19 5.77 -5.78
C TYR A 117 2.33 4.38 -6.34
N ILE A 118 3.47 4.09 -6.97
CA ILE A 118 3.77 2.78 -7.52
C ILE A 118 4.88 2.17 -6.67
N ASN A 119 4.59 1.07 -6.00
CA ASN A 119 5.55 0.28 -5.25
C ASN A 119 5.87 -1.02 -5.99
N GLU A 120 6.97 -1.64 -5.60
CA GLU A 120 7.37 -2.96 -6.07
C GLU A 120 6.98 -4.02 -5.03
N SER A 121 6.23 -5.04 -5.45
CA SER A 121 6.05 -6.29 -4.69
C SER A 121 7.31 -7.15 -4.76
N PHE A 122 7.42 -8.21 -3.96
CA PHE A 122 8.64 -9.04 -3.93
C PHE A 122 8.96 -9.72 -5.26
N ASN A 123 7.93 -10.15 -5.99
CA ASN A 123 8.06 -10.70 -7.34
C ASN A 123 8.49 -9.65 -8.39
N GLY A 124 8.57 -8.37 -8.01
CA GLY A 124 8.94 -7.26 -8.88
C GLY A 124 7.75 -6.55 -9.54
N TYR A 125 6.53 -7.02 -9.32
CA TYR A 125 5.32 -6.47 -9.95
C TYR A 125 4.82 -5.21 -9.24
N ALA A 126 3.98 -4.45 -9.95
CA ALA A 126 3.50 -3.17 -9.47
C ALA A 126 2.41 -3.30 -8.42
N ILE A 127 2.50 -2.46 -7.39
CA ILE A 127 1.40 -2.13 -6.48
C ILE A 127 1.11 -0.65 -6.68
N LEU A 128 -0.06 -0.31 -7.22
CA LEU A 128 -0.50 1.08 -7.44
C LEU A 128 -1.44 1.50 -6.31
N THR A 129 -1.12 2.59 -5.64
CA THR A 129 -1.97 3.21 -4.61
C THR A 129 -2.41 4.59 -5.06
N PHE A 130 -3.72 4.83 -5.10
CA PHE A 130 -4.33 6.14 -5.34
C PHE A 130 -4.87 6.73 -4.03
N THR A 131 -4.63 8.02 -3.82
CA THR A 131 -5.15 8.80 -2.69
C THR A 131 -5.60 10.16 -3.19
N PRO A 132 -6.85 10.60 -2.96
CA PRO A 132 -7.30 11.92 -3.39
C PRO A 132 -6.54 13.03 -2.64
N PHE A 133 -6.42 14.22 -3.22
CA PHE A 133 -5.79 15.36 -2.52
C PHE A 133 -6.59 15.82 -1.31
N GLU A 134 -7.92 15.69 -1.39
CA GLU A 134 -8.85 16.01 -0.32
C GLU A 134 -9.59 14.73 0.06
N THR A 135 -9.86 14.54 1.35
CA THR A 135 -10.67 13.41 1.82
C THR A 135 -12.03 13.39 1.14
N TYR A 136 -12.51 12.20 0.78
CA TYR A 136 -13.83 12.06 0.17
C TYR A 136 -14.94 12.56 1.10
N GLU A 137 -15.98 13.13 0.50
CA GLU A 137 -17.17 13.53 1.24
C GLU A 137 -17.93 12.32 1.78
N ASP A 138 -18.55 12.47 2.94
CA ASP A 138 -19.37 11.42 3.55
C ASP A 138 -20.59 11.08 2.68
N ASN A 139 -20.85 9.78 2.49
CA ASN A 139 -21.85 9.22 1.59
C ASN A 139 -21.69 9.63 0.12
N SER A 140 -20.45 9.85 -0.34
CA SER A 140 -20.18 10.13 -1.76
C SER A 140 -19.98 8.85 -2.57
N ASP A 141 -20.46 8.87 -3.82
CA ASP A 141 -20.26 7.79 -4.77
C ASP A 141 -18.90 7.98 -5.45
N ILE A 142 -17.98 7.06 -5.23
CA ILE A 142 -16.65 7.06 -5.83
C ILE A 142 -16.64 6.09 -7.00
N VAL A 143 -16.16 6.54 -8.16
CA VAL A 143 -15.93 5.69 -9.33
C VAL A 143 -14.48 5.85 -9.76
N PHE A 144 -13.76 4.74 -9.81
CA PHE A 144 -12.41 4.64 -10.34
C PHE A 144 -12.44 3.91 -11.68
N THR A 145 -11.78 4.47 -12.68
CA THR A 145 -11.60 3.88 -14.00
C THR A 145 -10.11 3.82 -14.34
N LEU A 146 -9.63 2.61 -14.64
CA LEU A 146 -8.34 2.36 -15.27
C LEU A 146 -8.61 1.94 -16.71
N SER A 147 -8.19 2.73 -17.68
CA SER A 147 -8.42 2.41 -19.08
C SER A 147 -7.48 1.28 -19.53
N SER A 148 -7.90 0.56 -20.58
CA SER A 148 -7.08 -0.43 -21.30
C SER A 148 -5.80 0.13 -21.93
N GLY A 149 -5.61 1.46 -21.90
CA GLY A 149 -4.38 2.11 -22.34
C GLY A 149 -3.22 2.05 -21.34
N VAL A 150 -3.45 1.63 -20.09
CA VAL A 150 -2.34 1.35 -19.15
C VAL A 150 -1.61 0.10 -19.61
N GLN A 151 -0.28 0.18 -19.64
CA GLN A 151 0.60 -0.86 -20.17
C GLN A 151 1.57 -1.39 -19.12
N ASP A 152 2.01 -2.64 -19.30
CA ASP A 152 3.16 -3.23 -18.63
C ASP A 152 4.51 -2.83 -19.26
N ASP A 153 5.61 -3.41 -18.78
CA ASP A 153 6.96 -3.16 -19.28
C ASP A 153 7.31 -3.91 -20.59
N GLY A 154 6.43 -4.79 -21.07
CA GLY A 154 6.38 -5.34 -22.43
C GLY A 154 5.61 -4.46 -23.43
N GLY A 155 4.78 -3.55 -22.93
CA GLY A 155 3.91 -2.66 -23.72
C GLY A 155 2.54 -3.26 -24.02
N ASN A 156 2.16 -4.35 -23.35
CA ASN A 156 0.83 -4.93 -23.42
C ASN A 156 -0.09 -4.21 -22.44
N GLY A 157 -1.36 -4.04 -22.81
CA GLY A 157 -2.33 -3.31 -21.99
C GLY A 157 -3.34 -4.22 -21.32
N LEU A 158 -4.27 -3.64 -20.57
CA LEU A 158 -5.42 -4.41 -20.04
C LEU A 158 -6.32 -4.90 -21.20
N ASP A 159 -6.95 -6.06 -21.01
CA ASP A 159 -7.94 -6.61 -21.95
C ASP A 159 -9.14 -5.68 -22.17
N SER A 160 -9.52 -4.94 -21.13
CA SER A 160 -10.62 -3.97 -21.13
C SER A 160 -10.43 -2.95 -20.02
N ASP A 161 -11.16 -1.84 -20.10
CA ASP A 161 -11.20 -0.87 -19.01
C ASP A 161 -11.67 -1.54 -17.71
N TYR A 162 -10.95 -1.27 -16.62
CA TYR A 162 -11.34 -1.67 -15.28
C TYR A 162 -12.11 -0.53 -14.63
N VAL A 163 -13.34 -0.79 -14.21
CA VAL A 163 -14.21 0.19 -13.56
C VAL A 163 -14.69 -0.40 -12.23
N PHE A 164 -14.44 0.33 -11.16
CA PHE A 164 -14.89 -0.02 -9.82
C PHE A 164 -15.62 1.15 -9.16
N SER A 165 -16.62 0.87 -8.35
CA SER A 165 -17.40 1.89 -7.64
C SER A 165 -17.76 1.48 -6.22
N TYR A 166 -17.69 2.44 -5.30
CA TYR A 166 -18.03 2.25 -3.89
C TYR A 166 -18.56 3.55 -3.27
N THR A 167 -19.16 3.45 -2.08
CA THR A 167 -19.60 4.62 -1.32
C THR A 167 -18.55 4.94 -0.25
N ALA A 168 -18.09 6.19 -0.18
CA ALA A 168 -17.22 6.65 0.88
C ALA A 168 -18.04 7.04 2.13
N GLU A 169 -17.62 6.60 3.30
CA GLU A 169 -18.24 6.95 4.59
C GLU A 169 -17.17 7.41 5.58
N THR A 170 -17.50 8.44 6.35
CA THR A 170 -16.62 8.90 7.43
C THR A 170 -16.94 8.12 8.70
N THR A 171 -16.10 7.14 9.04
CA THR A 171 -16.13 6.52 10.38
C THR A 171 -15.19 7.29 11.31
N SER A 172 -15.67 7.64 12.51
CA SER A 172 -14.85 8.25 13.55
C SER A 172 -15.00 7.46 14.84
N ASN A 173 -13.95 6.72 15.19
CA ASN A 173 -13.83 6.01 16.46
C ASN A 173 -13.01 6.80 17.49
N GLY A 174 -12.92 8.13 17.34
CA GLY A 174 -12.04 9.00 18.14
C GLY A 174 -10.62 9.11 17.55
N GLU A 175 -9.68 9.63 18.34
CA GLU A 175 -8.29 9.91 17.91
C GLU A 175 -7.33 8.78 18.33
N PHE A 176 -6.35 8.47 17.49
CA PHE A 176 -5.35 7.43 17.77
C PHE A 176 -4.12 7.96 18.54
N THR A 177 -3.95 9.28 18.65
CA THR A 177 -2.73 9.97 19.14
C THR A 177 -2.12 9.42 20.44
N ASN A 178 -2.93 8.96 21.40
CA ASN A 178 -2.47 8.39 22.68
C ASN A 178 -3.11 7.02 22.94
N ASN A 179 -3.23 6.20 21.90
CA ASN A 179 -3.89 4.90 21.97
C ASN A 179 -3.16 3.91 22.91
N GLY A 180 -1.83 4.06 23.03
CA GLY A 180 -0.99 3.25 23.91
C GLY A 180 -0.85 1.82 23.39
N SER A 181 -0.45 1.66 22.13
CA SER A 181 -0.24 0.33 21.51
C SER A 181 -1.45 -0.61 21.66
N PHE A 182 -2.63 -0.17 21.21
CA PHE A 182 -3.88 -0.96 21.23
C PHE A 182 -4.52 -1.19 22.60
N GLU A 183 -3.99 -0.60 23.67
CA GLU A 183 -4.62 -0.67 25.00
C GLU A 183 -5.97 0.06 25.04
N ASN A 184 -6.14 1.08 24.19
CA ASN A 184 -7.39 1.77 23.91
C ASN A 184 -7.94 1.38 22.52
N THR A 185 -9.25 1.47 22.30
CA THR A 185 -9.90 1.25 21.00
C THR A 185 -10.11 2.54 20.20
N SER A 186 -9.79 3.71 20.77
CA SER A 186 -9.95 4.99 20.09
C SER A 186 -9.08 5.12 18.83
N GLY A 187 -9.68 5.62 17.76
CA GLY A 187 -9.00 5.88 16.48
C GLY A 187 -8.55 4.62 15.74
N ILE A 188 -9.20 3.48 16.01
CA ILE A 188 -8.95 2.21 15.32
C ILE A 188 -10.21 1.84 14.53
N ASP A 189 -10.04 1.47 13.28
CA ASP A 189 -11.08 0.91 12.44
C ASP A 189 -10.55 -0.32 11.70
N PHE A 190 -11.41 -1.32 11.55
CA PHE A 190 -11.11 -2.55 10.83
C PHE A 190 -12.06 -2.69 9.64
N ILE A 191 -11.50 -2.91 8.46
CA ILE A 191 -12.26 -3.17 7.25
C ILE A 191 -11.84 -4.56 6.77
N GLY A 192 -12.74 -5.53 6.85
CA GLY A 192 -12.41 -6.94 6.60
C GLY A 192 -12.54 -7.80 7.85
N ASP A 193 -11.73 -8.85 7.94
CA ASP A 193 -11.53 -9.65 9.16
C ASP A 193 -10.38 -9.07 10.00
N GLY A 194 -10.74 -8.37 11.07
CA GLY A 194 -9.79 -7.65 11.91
C GLY A 194 -10.30 -7.47 13.34
N SER A 195 -9.39 -7.50 14.31
CA SER A 195 -9.73 -7.36 15.73
C SER A 195 -8.55 -6.90 16.58
N ILE A 196 -8.86 -6.35 17.76
CA ILE A 196 -7.91 -6.21 18.85
C ILE A 196 -7.97 -7.47 19.69
N LEU A 197 -6.85 -8.18 19.77
CA LEU A 197 -6.72 -9.41 20.55
C LEU A 197 -6.06 -9.11 21.89
N GLU A 198 -6.49 -9.83 22.94
CA GLU A 198 -6.01 -9.65 24.31
C GLU A 198 -5.26 -10.89 24.80
N GLY A 199 -4.10 -10.67 25.43
CA GLY A 199 -3.23 -11.72 25.94
C GLY A 199 -2.65 -12.62 24.84
N THR A 200 -2.20 -13.80 25.23
CA THR A 200 -1.63 -14.80 24.32
C THR A 200 -2.70 -15.38 23.38
N GLN A 201 -2.42 -15.37 22.08
CA GLN A 201 -3.24 -15.98 21.03
C GLN A 201 -2.40 -17.01 20.29
N GLY A 202 -2.47 -18.27 20.74
CA GLY A 202 -1.62 -19.34 20.23
C GLY A 202 -0.14 -19.04 20.45
N CYS A 203 0.62 -19.00 19.36
CA CYS A 203 2.05 -18.66 19.36
C CYS A 203 2.33 -17.15 19.59
N VAL A 204 1.34 -16.27 19.37
CA VAL A 204 1.53 -14.83 19.39
C VAL A 204 1.24 -14.26 20.78
N ASN A 205 2.16 -13.43 21.27
CA ASN A 205 2.00 -12.67 22.51
C ASN A 205 2.13 -11.17 22.21
N PRO A 206 1.37 -10.29 22.89
CA PRO A 206 1.61 -8.85 22.82
C PRO A 206 3.07 -8.53 23.17
N VAL A 207 3.66 -7.60 22.43
CA VAL A 207 5.01 -7.07 22.70
C VAL A 207 4.95 -5.99 23.77
N ASP A 208 3.94 -5.13 23.68
CA ASP A 208 3.67 -4.06 24.63
C ASP A 208 2.30 -4.28 25.29
N GLY A 209 2.17 -3.81 26.53
CA GLY A 209 0.90 -3.91 27.25
C GLY A 209 0.32 -5.34 27.35
N SER A 210 -0.95 -5.47 26.97
CA SER A 210 -1.77 -6.68 27.05
C SER A 210 -2.55 -6.98 25.78
N LYS A 211 -2.53 -6.10 24.78
CA LYS A 211 -3.30 -6.21 23.55
C LYS A 211 -2.44 -5.95 22.32
N PHE A 212 -2.89 -6.45 21.17
CA PHE A 212 -2.32 -6.13 19.86
C PHE A 212 -3.43 -6.17 18.80
N ALA A 213 -3.21 -5.52 17.65
CA ALA A 213 -4.13 -5.62 16.53
C ALA A 213 -3.77 -6.78 15.62
N ALA A 214 -4.78 -7.41 15.02
CA ALA A 214 -4.59 -8.41 13.97
C ALA A 214 -5.60 -8.17 12.83
N ILE A 215 -5.15 -8.44 11.61
CA ILE A 215 -5.97 -8.50 10.39
C ILE A 215 -5.62 -9.76 9.61
N THR A 216 -6.58 -10.36 8.92
CA THR A 216 -6.36 -11.61 8.16
C THR A 216 -6.85 -11.50 6.72
N THR A 217 -6.33 -12.33 5.83
CA THR A 217 -6.83 -12.44 4.45
C THR A 217 -8.08 -13.31 4.36
N GLY A 218 -8.36 -14.12 5.38
CA GLY A 218 -9.50 -15.04 5.43
C GLY A 218 -10.80 -14.44 6.00
N ASN A 219 -11.84 -15.27 6.03
CA ASN A 219 -13.17 -14.87 6.51
C ASN A 219 -13.41 -15.36 7.94
N GLN A 220 -13.71 -14.43 8.85
CA GLN A 220 -14.11 -14.71 10.23
C GLN A 220 -13.09 -15.57 11.01
N LEU A 221 -11.79 -15.40 10.74
CA LEU A 221 -10.74 -16.11 11.46
C LEU A 221 -10.55 -15.53 12.86
N ILE A 222 -10.57 -14.20 12.99
CA ILE A 222 -10.34 -13.51 14.27
C ILE A 222 -11.48 -12.60 14.70
N SER A 223 -12.45 -12.34 13.81
CA SER A 223 -13.62 -11.50 14.08
C SER A 223 -14.89 -12.11 13.48
N SER A 224 -16.02 -11.39 13.57
CA SER A 224 -17.23 -11.74 12.81
C SER A 224 -17.26 -11.12 11.41
N GLY A 225 -16.25 -10.34 11.04
CA GLY A 225 -16.08 -9.73 9.73
C GLY A 225 -15.56 -10.73 8.69
N ASN A 226 -15.91 -10.49 7.44
CA ASN A 226 -15.34 -11.20 6.29
C ASN A 226 -14.26 -10.32 5.69
N ALA A 227 -13.17 -10.91 5.20
CA ALA A 227 -12.21 -10.18 4.39
C ALA A 227 -12.89 -9.51 3.18
N ILE A 228 -12.38 -8.33 2.81
CA ILE A 228 -12.76 -7.57 1.63
C ILE A 228 -12.51 -8.44 0.41
N GLY A 229 -13.59 -8.77 -0.31
CA GLY A 229 -13.53 -9.65 -1.47
C GLY A 229 -13.14 -11.09 -1.14
N GLY A 230 -13.10 -11.48 0.14
CA GLY A 230 -12.64 -12.79 0.58
C GLY A 230 -11.13 -12.95 0.71
N THR A 231 -10.33 -11.92 0.40
CA THR A 231 -8.86 -12.01 0.33
C THR A 231 -8.10 -10.94 1.11
N SER A 232 -8.75 -9.83 1.49
CA SER A 232 -8.01 -8.67 2.00
C SER A 232 -8.61 -8.07 3.26
N SER A 233 -7.77 -7.59 4.18
CA SER A 233 -8.23 -6.81 5.34
C SER A 233 -7.34 -5.61 5.59
N VAL A 234 -7.92 -4.61 6.24
CA VAL A 234 -7.29 -3.32 6.49
C VAL A 234 -7.47 -2.91 7.94
N LEU A 235 -6.37 -2.51 8.56
CA LEU A 235 -6.31 -1.80 9.82
C LEU A 235 -6.07 -0.32 9.55
N LEU A 236 -7.05 0.50 9.88
CA LEU A 236 -6.98 1.95 9.74
C LEU A 236 -6.82 2.58 11.13
N LEU A 237 -5.76 3.38 11.29
CA LEU A 237 -5.42 4.07 12.53
C LEU A 237 -5.45 5.58 12.29
N GLY A 238 -6.29 6.29 13.02
CA GLY A 238 -6.35 7.75 12.97
C GLY A 238 -7.71 8.32 13.39
N PRO A 239 -7.86 9.65 13.34
CA PRO A 239 -6.81 10.61 13.01
C PRO A 239 -5.70 10.66 14.07
N ILE A 240 -4.49 11.00 13.62
CA ILE A 240 -3.32 11.29 14.44
C ILE A 240 -3.04 12.78 14.33
N GLU A 241 -3.20 13.49 15.45
CA GLU A 241 -3.18 14.96 15.48
C GLU A 241 -1.80 15.55 15.77
N ASN A 242 -0.90 14.74 16.34
CA ASN A 242 0.47 15.17 16.61
C ASN A 242 1.31 15.07 15.34
N THR A 243 2.16 16.06 15.08
CA THR A 243 3.15 15.98 14.00
C THR A 243 4.22 14.94 14.35
N PHE A 244 4.57 14.10 13.38
CA PHE A 244 5.67 13.13 13.49
C PHE A 244 6.42 13.07 12.17
N SER A 245 7.67 12.63 12.24
CA SER A 245 8.55 12.48 11.08
C SER A 245 8.68 11.03 10.63
N SER A 246 8.44 10.09 11.55
CA SER A 246 8.42 8.67 11.27
C SER A 246 7.48 7.94 12.22
N VAL A 247 6.99 6.79 11.78
CA VAL A 247 6.29 5.82 12.63
C VAL A 247 7.15 4.57 12.72
N SER A 248 7.27 4.02 13.93
CA SER A 248 7.84 2.70 14.17
C SER A 248 6.79 1.80 14.80
N PHE A 249 6.74 0.54 14.40
CA PHE A 249 5.86 -0.46 14.98
C PHE A 249 6.48 -1.84 14.88
N GLU A 250 5.95 -2.80 15.62
CA GLU A 250 6.31 -4.20 15.51
C GLU A 250 5.20 -4.97 14.81
N TYR A 251 5.56 -5.90 13.94
CA TYR A 251 4.63 -6.78 13.27
C TYR A 251 5.07 -8.24 13.35
N ASN A 252 4.12 -9.16 13.28
CA ASN A 252 4.37 -10.57 13.03
C ASN A 252 3.44 -11.03 11.90
N PHE A 253 4.02 -11.63 10.87
CA PHE A 253 3.28 -12.10 9.71
C PHE A 253 3.23 -13.61 9.72
N LEU A 254 2.01 -14.14 9.72
CA LEU A 254 1.68 -15.55 9.80
C LEU A 254 1.03 -15.98 8.49
N SER A 255 1.32 -17.18 8.02
CA SER A 255 0.69 -17.72 6.82
C SER A 255 0.65 -19.23 6.82
N SER A 256 -0.47 -19.79 6.38
CA SER A 256 -0.59 -21.21 6.00
C SER A 256 0.30 -21.52 4.78
N GLU A 257 0.58 -20.54 3.93
CA GLU A 257 1.22 -20.76 2.63
C GLU A 257 2.73 -20.99 2.68
N PHE A 258 3.40 -20.62 3.78
CA PHE A 258 4.87 -20.56 3.83
C PHE A 258 5.57 -21.89 3.51
N GLN A 259 4.89 -23.02 3.68
CA GLN A 259 5.50 -24.33 3.53
C GLN A 259 5.56 -24.76 2.07
N GLU A 260 4.60 -24.30 1.27
CA GLU A 260 4.35 -24.81 -0.07
C GLU A 260 4.56 -23.73 -1.15
N PHE A 261 4.19 -22.47 -0.88
CA PHE A 261 4.03 -21.44 -1.92
C PHE A 261 5.12 -20.36 -1.92
N VAL A 262 6.14 -20.50 -1.08
CA VAL A 262 7.31 -19.61 -1.15
C VAL A 262 7.98 -19.66 -2.53
N GLY A 263 8.02 -18.48 -3.16
CA GLY A 263 8.55 -18.22 -4.49
C GLY A 263 7.53 -18.43 -5.61
N SER A 264 6.25 -18.58 -5.28
CA SER A 264 5.16 -18.74 -6.26
C SER A 264 4.44 -17.42 -6.55
N GLU A 265 3.42 -17.49 -7.41
CA GLU A 265 2.53 -16.36 -7.69
C GLU A 265 1.57 -16.03 -6.54
N TYR A 266 1.33 -16.99 -5.64
CA TYR A 266 0.59 -16.82 -4.39
C TYR A 266 1.52 -16.16 -3.38
N ASP A 267 1.42 -14.83 -3.28
CA ASP A 267 2.32 -14.00 -2.48
C ASP A 267 1.54 -13.06 -1.57
N ASP A 268 0.91 -13.63 -0.55
CA ASP A 268 0.20 -12.87 0.45
C ASP A 268 1.09 -11.75 0.99
N THR A 269 0.62 -10.52 0.87
CA THR A 269 1.43 -9.32 1.00
C THR A 269 0.84 -8.38 2.04
N ALA A 270 1.73 -7.78 2.83
CA ALA A 270 1.41 -6.73 3.76
C ALA A 270 2.06 -5.40 3.35
N THR A 271 1.28 -4.33 3.35
CA THR A 271 1.74 -2.96 3.06
C THR A 271 1.24 -1.98 4.11
N ILE A 272 1.91 -0.83 4.21
CA ILE A 272 1.48 0.30 5.02
C ILE A 272 1.49 1.58 4.18
N THR A 273 0.43 2.36 4.30
CA THR A 273 0.29 3.69 3.75
C THR A 273 0.08 4.69 4.88
N VAL A 274 0.91 5.72 4.92
CA VAL A 274 0.76 6.89 5.81
C VAL A 274 0.24 8.03 4.95
N VAL A 275 -0.92 8.59 5.27
CA VAL A 275 -1.54 9.69 4.51
C VAL A 275 -1.81 10.89 5.42
N GLY A 276 -1.65 12.09 4.87
CA GLY A 276 -2.05 13.35 5.50
C GLY A 276 -2.03 14.51 4.48
N PRO A 277 -2.27 15.75 4.94
CA PRO A 277 -2.40 16.92 4.06
C PRO A 277 -1.17 17.26 3.21
N ASP A 278 0.03 16.89 3.66
CA ASP A 278 1.28 17.18 2.95
C ASP A 278 1.67 16.05 1.96
N GLY A 279 0.91 14.96 1.92
CA GLY A 279 1.10 13.88 0.96
C GLY A 279 0.87 12.48 1.53
N VAL A 280 1.47 11.50 0.88
CA VAL A 280 1.31 10.09 1.23
C VAL A 280 2.67 9.37 1.14
N ASN A 281 2.89 8.41 2.02
CA ASN A 281 4.06 7.53 2.00
C ASN A 281 3.57 6.08 2.09
N THR A 282 3.77 5.31 1.04
CA THR A 282 3.49 3.87 1.03
C THR A 282 4.79 3.09 1.16
N SER A 283 4.74 1.95 1.84
CA SER A 283 5.89 1.06 2.02
C SER A 283 5.43 -0.39 2.12
N PHE A 284 6.15 -1.26 1.43
CA PHE A 284 6.03 -2.71 1.59
C PHE A 284 6.46 -3.12 3.01
N ILE A 285 5.71 -3.98 3.69
CA ILE A 285 6.06 -4.53 5.01
C ILE A 285 6.79 -5.86 4.83
N THR A 286 6.07 -6.86 4.31
CA THR A 286 6.49 -8.25 4.17
C THR A 286 5.53 -9.00 3.24
N SER A 287 5.89 -10.21 2.86
CA SER A 287 5.05 -11.13 2.08
C SER A 287 5.47 -12.58 2.28
N VAL A 288 4.67 -13.54 1.80
CA VAL A 288 5.01 -14.98 1.83
C VAL A 288 6.39 -15.24 1.22
N ASN A 289 6.65 -14.61 0.07
CA ASN A 289 7.90 -14.79 -0.65
C ASN A 289 9.12 -14.14 0.02
N THR A 290 8.94 -13.05 0.78
CA THR A 290 10.07 -12.38 1.47
C THR A 290 10.56 -13.09 2.73
N VAL A 291 9.65 -13.66 3.52
CA VAL A 291 10.01 -14.44 4.71
C VAL A 291 10.69 -15.73 4.28
N GLY A 292 10.12 -16.35 3.24
CA GLY A 292 10.60 -17.58 2.65
C GLY A 292 10.55 -18.78 3.60
N LYS A 293 11.33 -19.82 3.28
CA LYS A 293 11.30 -21.10 4.02
C LYS A 293 11.94 -21.06 5.41
N ASN A 294 12.54 -19.93 5.79
CA ASN A 294 13.15 -19.74 7.11
C ASN A 294 12.16 -19.05 8.06
N ASN A 295 10.94 -19.57 8.14
CA ASN A 295 9.93 -19.14 9.10
C ASN A 295 10.00 -19.99 10.38
N THR A 296 9.40 -19.50 11.47
CA THR A 296 9.17 -20.29 12.68
C THR A 296 7.77 -20.89 12.68
N GLN A 297 7.58 -21.99 13.40
CA GLN A 297 6.27 -22.64 13.49
C GLN A 297 5.37 -21.88 14.48
N CYS A 298 4.18 -21.53 14.03
CA CYS A 298 3.11 -21.00 14.85
C CYS A 298 1.97 -22.03 15.00
N ILE A 299 1.62 -22.32 16.25
CA ILE A 299 0.55 -23.26 16.60
C ILE A 299 -0.56 -22.49 17.33
N ASP A 300 -1.81 -22.88 17.09
CA ASP A 300 -3.01 -22.41 17.78
C ASP A 300 -3.31 -20.89 17.64
N PHE A 301 -2.74 -20.20 16.64
CA PHE A 301 -3.26 -18.87 16.31
C PHE A 301 -4.72 -19.03 15.81
N PRO A 302 -5.66 -18.14 16.16
CA PRO A 302 -7.06 -18.39 15.92
C PRO A 302 -7.37 -18.74 14.45
N ASN A 303 -7.89 -19.96 14.26
CA ASN A 303 -8.26 -20.53 12.96
C ASN A 303 -7.13 -20.56 11.91
N LEU A 304 -5.86 -20.52 12.33
CA LEU A 304 -4.70 -20.77 11.48
C LEU A 304 -3.82 -21.92 12.03
N PRO A 305 -3.26 -22.77 11.15
CA PRO A 305 -3.43 -22.74 9.70
C PRO A 305 -4.82 -23.29 9.30
N ASP A 306 -5.32 -22.85 8.15
CA ASP A 306 -6.62 -23.21 7.58
C ASP A 306 -6.52 -24.20 6.40
N ASP A 307 -5.31 -24.65 6.11
CA ASP A 307 -4.95 -25.61 5.06
C ASP A 307 -5.04 -27.09 5.50
N GLY A 308 -5.08 -27.34 6.82
CA GLY A 308 -5.03 -28.67 7.42
C GLY A 308 -3.63 -29.14 7.84
N ASP A 309 -2.60 -28.30 7.71
CA ASP A 309 -1.27 -28.51 8.25
C ASP A 309 -1.26 -28.44 9.78
N GLU A 310 -0.16 -28.92 10.38
CA GLU A 310 0.00 -28.93 11.83
C GLU A 310 0.30 -27.52 12.41
N TYR A 311 0.80 -26.59 11.58
CA TYR A 311 1.21 -25.25 11.99
C TYR A 311 1.22 -24.27 10.82
N ALA A 312 0.93 -23.00 11.11
CA ALA A 312 1.24 -21.89 10.20
C ALA A 312 2.72 -21.51 10.35
N GLY A 313 3.36 -20.98 9.32
CA GLY A 313 4.66 -20.33 9.52
C GLY A 313 4.48 -18.90 10.04
N GLU A 314 5.49 -18.34 10.69
CA GLU A 314 5.50 -16.94 11.13
C GLU A 314 6.89 -16.29 11.02
N THR A 315 6.94 -14.95 11.04
CA THR A 315 8.18 -14.18 11.10
C THR A 315 8.73 -13.99 12.52
N GLY A 316 7.87 -14.15 13.53
CA GLY A 316 8.06 -13.53 14.83
C GLY A 316 7.93 -12.01 14.76
N TRP A 317 8.07 -11.33 15.89
CA TRP A 317 8.00 -9.87 15.95
C TRP A 317 9.19 -9.19 15.28
N VAL A 318 8.92 -8.37 14.27
CA VAL A 318 9.88 -7.61 13.48
C VAL A 318 9.54 -6.13 13.56
N VAL A 319 10.55 -5.29 13.77
CA VAL A 319 10.39 -3.83 13.80
C VAL A 319 10.33 -3.27 12.37
N LYS A 320 9.32 -2.45 12.08
CA LYS A 320 9.19 -1.65 10.87
C LYS A 320 9.29 -0.16 11.18
N ASN A 321 9.98 0.58 10.31
CA ASN A 321 10.02 2.04 10.35
C ASN A 321 9.54 2.58 9.01
N VAL A 322 8.69 3.62 9.03
CA VAL A 322 8.12 4.24 7.84
C VAL A 322 8.19 5.77 7.99
N ASN A 323 8.39 6.46 6.86
CA ASN A 323 8.35 7.91 6.81
C ASN A 323 6.94 8.40 7.15
N GLY A 324 6.86 9.35 8.09
CA GLY A 324 5.62 9.92 8.59
C GLY A 324 5.39 11.38 8.22
N ASN A 325 6.29 12.00 7.42
CA ASN A 325 6.18 13.40 7.03
C ASN A 325 5.07 13.61 6.00
N VAL A 326 3.82 13.54 6.45
CA VAL A 326 2.61 13.72 5.63
C VAL A 326 1.69 14.80 6.17
N GLY A 327 2.12 15.56 7.17
CA GLY A 327 1.27 16.55 7.85
C GLY A 327 0.24 15.89 8.77
N THR A 328 -0.65 16.69 9.36
CA THR A 328 -1.70 16.22 10.29
C THR A 328 -3.05 16.91 10.01
N PRO A 329 -4.20 16.24 10.21
CA PRO A 329 -4.34 14.89 10.77
C PRO A 329 -3.82 13.82 9.83
N ALA A 330 -3.08 12.86 10.37
CA ALA A 330 -2.54 11.74 9.60
C ALA A 330 -3.33 10.44 9.88
N TYR A 331 -3.27 9.52 8.93
CA TYR A 331 -3.81 8.17 9.06
C TYR A 331 -2.75 7.14 8.68
N LEU A 332 -2.68 6.04 9.42
CA LEU A 332 -1.95 4.85 9.05
C LEU A 332 -2.94 3.81 8.54
N ILE A 333 -2.74 3.34 7.33
CA ILE A 333 -3.52 2.26 6.72
C ILE A 333 -2.59 1.08 6.52
N ILE A 334 -2.81 0.01 7.28
CA ILE A 334 -2.06 -1.24 7.14
C ILE A 334 -2.97 -2.25 6.46
N THR A 335 -2.47 -2.88 5.41
CA THR A 335 -3.23 -3.80 4.57
C THR A 335 -2.53 -5.14 4.56
N VAL A 336 -3.30 -6.22 4.70
CA VAL A 336 -2.88 -7.59 4.37
C VAL A 336 -3.79 -8.10 3.27
N THR A 337 -3.23 -8.77 2.27
CA THR A 337 -3.97 -9.25 1.11
C THR A 337 -3.43 -10.60 0.67
N ASP A 338 -4.35 -11.50 0.34
CA ASP A 338 -4.06 -12.74 -0.38
C ASP A 338 -4.03 -12.39 -1.88
N VAL A 339 -2.85 -12.59 -2.47
CA VAL A 339 -2.56 -12.23 -3.86
C VAL A 339 -2.45 -13.52 -4.64
N GLY A 340 -3.53 -13.88 -5.34
CA GLY A 340 -3.52 -14.96 -6.33
C GLY A 340 -4.63 -15.97 -6.13
N ASP A 341 -5.10 -16.22 -4.90
CA ASP A 341 -6.28 -17.05 -4.66
C ASP A 341 -7.09 -16.68 -3.39
N GLU A 342 -7.81 -17.65 -2.83
CA GLU A 342 -8.70 -17.54 -1.65
C GLU A 342 -8.60 -18.81 -0.77
N ILE A 343 -7.59 -19.66 -1.01
CA ILE A 343 -7.53 -21.03 -0.48
C ILE A 343 -6.88 -21.04 0.90
N TYR A 344 -5.82 -20.27 1.08
CA TYR A 344 -5.00 -20.29 2.28
C TYR A 344 -4.81 -18.91 2.84
N SER A 345 -5.10 -18.76 4.14
CA SER A 345 -5.09 -17.44 4.74
C SER A 345 -3.74 -17.08 5.38
N SER A 346 -3.47 -15.77 5.39
CA SER A 346 -2.42 -15.13 6.15
C SER A 346 -2.99 -14.16 7.18
N ALA A 347 -2.20 -13.86 8.20
CA ALA A 347 -2.51 -12.87 9.22
C ALA A 347 -1.33 -11.93 9.44
N LEU A 348 -1.63 -10.66 9.65
CA LEU A 348 -0.67 -9.68 10.11
C LEU A 348 -1.09 -9.19 11.49
N THR A 349 -0.22 -9.39 12.48
CA THR A 349 -0.38 -8.80 13.80
C THR A 349 0.51 -7.57 13.93
N VAL A 350 0.03 -6.54 14.63
CA VAL A 350 0.71 -5.25 14.80
C VAL A 350 0.65 -4.83 16.25
N ASP A 351 1.77 -4.33 16.79
CA ASP A 351 1.88 -3.84 18.16
C ASP A 351 2.98 -2.76 18.30
N ASN A 352 3.13 -2.19 19.49
CA ASN A 352 4.22 -1.28 19.89
C ASN A 352 4.39 -0.08 18.93
N ILE A 353 3.27 0.60 18.60
CA ILE A 353 3.28 1.74 17.68
C ILE A 353 3.81 2.99 18.39
N ALA A 354 4.84 3.60 17.81
CA ALA A 354 5.42 4.85 18.28
C ALA A 354 5.60 5.87 17.14
N PHE A 355 5.29 7.13 17.46
CA PHE A 355 5.43 8.29 16.57
C PHE A 355 6.65 9.10 16.99
N ASN A 356 7.60 9.32 16.07
CA ASN A 356 8.91 9.93 16.35
C ASN A 356 9.16 11.23 15.58
#